data_AF-A0A9E0XHE8-F1
#
_entry.id   AF-A0A9E0XHE8-F1
#
_cell.length_a   1.000
_cell.length_b   1.000
_cell.length_c   1.000
_cell.angle_alpha   90.00
_cell.angle_beta   90.00
_cell.angle_gamma   90.00
#
_symmetry.space_group_name_H-M   'P 1'
#
loop_
_entity.id
_entity.type
_entity.pdbx_description
1 polymer ?
#
loop_
_entity_poly.entity_id
_entity_poly.type
_entity_poly.pdbx_seq_one_letter_code
_entity_poly.pdbx_strand_id
1 'polypeptide(L)'
;AEYFNNEDLSGEPALKRLDPTIDFKWRELSYVRGGPVNHYSARWTTYFYAPVDVMGTFYVSGGDNVEVKVNGQSIINGYPTGESFQWYTMGFEMGQVYQIVLECSMQYGGQEIQFTMVPGAHTALDEAKEIASRADAVILCVGFDDVHEGESFDRSFILPEAQNTLIQTVLQANPKTAVVLTGGGSVDMSSWINSAPAVLQTWYPGQEGGAALAQILYGDVNPSGKLPVSFEASIDDNPTSINKSYYDTNGNKKVEYHERLYTGYRYYTTVEKSKQPLFPFGHGLSYTQFAYSDIEVVRLDPQDPTKLKVSFTIKNEGARDGSEVAQLYINQERLPNVDRPRIELKGFTKVQLKAGEAQRVSLELDQRSFSYYDIATHQWKYDPGLFKIFVGPSSAKLTLVANQILPAKQQGGQQNCIIS
;
A
#
# COMPACT_ATOMS: atom_id res chain seq x y z
N ALA A 1 -5.37 28.50 15.71
CA ALA A 1 -6.69 28.11 15.18
C ALA A 1 -7.78 28.61 16.11
N GLU A 2 -8.87 29.11 15.54
CA GLU A 2 -10.10 29.54 16.20
C GLU A 2 -11.26 28.79 15.55
N TYR A 3 -12.12 28.16 16.34
CA TYR A 3 -13.25 27.38 15.87
C TYR A 3 -14.57 27.96 16.38
N PHE A 4 -15.60 27.95 15.54
CA PHE A 4 -16.88 28.62 15.80
C PHE A 4 -18.04 27.66 15.58
N ASN A 5 -19.07 27.75 16.43
CA ASN A 5 -20.31 26.95 16.30
C ASN A 5 -21.33 27.60 15.34
N ASN A 6 -20.82 28.22 14.28
CA ASN A 6 -21.58 28.86 13.21
C ASN A 6 -20.75 28.82 11.92
N GLU A 7 -21.37 29.16 10.80
CA GLU A 7 -20.75 29.06 9.47
C GLU A 7 -20.02 30.32 9.02
N ASP A 8 -20.13 31.42 9.77
CA ASP A 8 -19.77 32.77 9.35
C ASP A 8 -18.67 33.41 10.19
N LEU A 9 -18.02 32.63 11.07
CA LEU A 9 -16.93 33.07 11.96
C LEU A 9 -17.35 34.22 12.90
N SER A 10 -18.64 34.32 13.22
CA SER A 10 -19.17 35.39 14.06
C SER A 10 -19.06 35.08 15.55
N GLY A 11 -18.89 36.13 16.36
CA GLY A 11 -18.86 36.03 17.82
C GLY A 11 -17.54 35.50 18.39
N GLU A 12 -17.60 35.04 19.64
CA GLU A 12 -16.44 34.45 20.33
C GLU A 12 -16.25 32.99 19.87
N PRO A 13 -15.01 32.57 19.55
CA PRO A 13 -14.75 31.19 19.15
C PRO A 13 -14.98 30.24 20.31
N ALA A 14 -15.60 29.11 20.01
CA ALA A 14 -15.86 28.02 20.94
C ALA A 14 -14.57 27.30 21.38
N LEU A 15 -13.52 27.32 20.54
CA LEU A 15 -12.22 26.74 20.86
C LEU A 15 -11.09 27.56 20.22
N LYS A 16 -10.03 27.80 21.00
CA LYS A 16 -8.74 28.25 20.48
C LYS A 16 -7.68 27.20 20.79
N ARG A 17 -6.91 26.81 19.78
CA ARG A 17 -5.76 25.91 19.95
C ARG A 17 -4.67 26.18 18.91
N LEU A 18 -3.50 25.61 19.16
CA LEU A 18 -2.43 25.55 18.17
C LEU A 18 -2.61 24.31 17.31
N ASP A 19 -2.71 24.51 16.00
CA ASP A 19 -2.69 23.44 15.02
C ASP A 19 -1.38 23.59 14.23
N PRO A 20 -0.40 22.68 14.40
CA PRO A 20 0.88 22.79 13.72
C PRO A 20 0.79 22.45 12.23
N THR A 21 -0.22 21.67 11.84
CA THR A 21 -0.55 21.30 10.46
C THR A 21 -2.05 21.45 10.25
N ILE A 22 -2.45 21.71 9.00
CA ILE A 22 -3.84 21.72 8.58
C ILE A 22 -4.00 20.55 7.61
N ASP A 23 -4.26 19.37 8.18
CA ASP A 23 -4.57 18.13 7.47
C ASP A 23 -5.61 17.35 8.29
N PHE A 24 -6.83 17.89 8.33
CA PHE A 24 -7.90 17.36 9.17
C PHE A 24 -8.86 16.51 8.37
N LYS A 25 -9.09 15.28 8.84
CA LYS A 25 -10.11 14.35 8.32
C LYS A 25 -11.19 14.14 9.36
N TRP A 26 -12.03 15.16 9.55
CA TRP A 26 -13.04 15.13 10.59
C TRP A 26 -14.14 14.12 10.28
N ARG A 27 -14.47 13.87 9.00
CA ARG A 27 -15.51 12.88 8.63
C ARG A 27 -16.79 13.15 9.43
N GLU A 28 -17.34 12.16 10.13
CA GLU A 28 -18.54 12.32 11.00
C GLU A 28 -18.22 12.83 12.42
N LEU A 29 -16.97 13.26 12.67
CA LEU A 29 -16.52 13.77 13.96
C LEU A 29 -16.52 15.31 13.95
N SER A 30 -16.63 15.89 15.14
CA SER A 30 -16.49 17.33 15.37
C SER A 30 -15.03 17.69 15.64
N TYR A 31 -14.67 18.95 15.40
CA TYR A 31 -13.36 19.53 15.76
C TYR A 31 -13.06 19.47 17.28
N VAL A 32 -14.10 19.24 18.10
CA VAL A 32 -14.02 19.03 19.55
C VAL A 32 -15.00 17.94 20.00
N ARG A 33 -14.65 17.17 21.05
CA ARG A 33 -15.54 16.14 21.61
C ARG A 33 -16.88 16.76 22.05
N GLY A 34 -17.99 16.26 21.49
CA GLY A 34 -19.34 16.74 21.79
C GLY A 34 -19.72 18.06 21.11
N GLY A 35 -18.87 18.59 20.23
CA GLY A 35 -19.17 19.74 19.40
C GLY A 35 -20.04 19.41 18.19
N PRO A 36 -20.36 20.41 17.36
CA PRO A 36 -21.17 20.23 16.16
C PRO A 36 -20.40 19.44 15.09
N VAL A 37 -21.08 18.52 14.41
CA VAL A 37 -20.53 17.72 13.30
C VAL A 37 -20.72 18.39 11.93
N ASN A 38 -21.54 19.44 11.88
CA ASN A 38 -21.85 20.27 10.72
C ASN A 38 -22.21 21.69 11.18
N HIS A 39 -22.39 22.63 10.25
CA HIS A 39 -22.70 24.03 10.54
C HIS A 39 -21.69 24.71 11.47
N TYR A 40 -20.39 24.53 11.18
CA TYR A 40 -19.30 25.16 11.93
C TYR A 40 -18.27 25.79 10.99
N SER A 41 -17.36 26.58 11.55
CA SER A 41 -16.29 27.23 10.80
C SER A 41 -15.01 27.30 11.60
N ALA A 42 -13.89 27.48 10.91
CA ALA A 42 -12.58 27.59 11.51
C ALA A 42 -11.73 28.66 10.82
N ARG A 43 -10.87 29.30 11.62
CA ARG A 43 -9.87 30.26 11.17
C ARG A 43 -8.49 29.86 11.68
N TRP A 44 -7.54 29.75 10.77
CA TRP A 44 -6.13 29.61 11.10
C TRP A 44 -5.39 30.85 10.66
N THR A 45 -4.58 31.40 11.56
CA THR A 45 -3.73 32.57 11.30
C THR A 45 -2.29 32.17 11.58
N THR A 46 -1.41 32.43 10.63
CA THR A 46 0.04 32.28 10.78
C THR A 46 0.77 33.46 10.15
N TYR A 47 2.08 33.53 10.36
CA TYR A 47 2.94 34.55 9.78
C TYR A 47 4.12 33.88 9.09
N PHE A 48 4.34 34.24 7.83
CA PHE A 48 5.49 33.78 7.06
C PHE A 48 6.49 34.92 6.88
N TYR A 49 7.71 34.73 7.38
CA TYR A 49 8.83 35.61 7.08
C TYR A 49 9.55 35.11 5.82
N ALA A 50 9.71 35.97 4.82
CA ALA A 50 10.39 35.63 3.57
C ALA A 50 11.91 35.94 3.71
N PRO A 51 12.78 34.92 3.84
CA PRO A 51 14.22 35.16 4.00
C PRO A 51 14.90 35.56 2.68
N VAL A 52 14.24 35.34 1.54
CA VAL A 52 14.68 35.64 0.18
C VAL A 52 13.45 35.98 -0.67
N ASP A 53 13.68 36.57 -1.85
CA ASP A 53 12.62 36.71 -2.87
C ASP A 53 12.23 35.30 -3.36
N VAL A 54 10.95 34.93 -3.21
CA VAL A 54 10.47 33.58 -3.55
C VAL A 54 9.02 33.60 -4.00
N MET A 55 8.66 32.78 -5.00
CA MET A 55 7.25 32.51 -5.31
C MET A 55 6.73 31.45 -4.33
N GLY A 56 5.64 31.69 -3.62
CA GLY A 56 5.01 30.65 -2.80
C GLY A 56 3.68 30.21 -3.39
N THR A 57 3.42 28.92 -3.28
CA THR A 57 2.17 28.30 -3.76
C THR A 57 1.36 27.84 -2.58
N PHE A 58 0.13 28.31 -2.51
CA PHE A 58 -0.87 27.86 -1.56
C PHE A 58 -1.64 26.71 -2.18
N TYR A 59 -1.81 25.61 -1.45
CA TYR A 59 -2.68 24.51 -1.82
C TYR A 59 -3.74 24.36 -0.73
N VAL A 60 -5.00 24.29 -1.14
CA VAL A 60 -6.13 24.04 -0.24
C VAL A 60 -7.08 23.04 -0.87
N SER A 61 -7.57 22.07 -0.09
CA SER A 61 -8.62 21.14 -0.50
C SER A 61 -9.60 20.91 0.64
N GLY A 62 -10.84 20.56 0.28
CA GLY A 62 -11.92 20.30 1.23
C GLY A 62 -12.53 21.55 1.88
N GLY A 63 -13.50 21.35 2.76
CA GLY A 63 -14.38 22.40 3.26
C GLY A 63 -15.49 22.78 2.25
N ASP A 64 -16.62 23.27 2.76
CA ASP A 64 -17.72 23.71 1.90
C ASP A 64 -17.40 25.06 1.26
N ASN A 65 -16.84 25.97 2.04
CA ASN A 65 -16.29 27.22 1.54
C ASN A 65 -14.91 27.43 2.17
N VAL A 66 -13.92 27.77 1.37
CA VAL A 66 -12.59 28.14 1.85
C VAL A 66 -12.18 29.50 1.31
N GLU A 67 -11.52 30.26 2.17
CA GLU A 67 -10.89 31.51 1.81
C GLU A 67 -9.46 31.57 2.37
N VAL A 68 -8.48 31.77 1.49
CA VAL A 68 -7.09 32.03 1.89
C VAL A 68 -6.80 33.51 1.65
N LYS A 69 -6.29 34.17 2.68
CA LYS A 69 -5.92 35.60 2.65
C LYS A 69 -4.44 35.77 2.96
N VAL A 70 -3.81 36.69 2.25
CA VAL A 70 -2.45 37.17 2.54
C VAL A 70 -2.50 38.67 2.80
N ASN A 71 -2.06 39.09 3.99
CA ASN A 71 -2.16 40.48 4.47
C ASN A 71 -3.59 41.07 4.33
N GLY A 72 -4.59 40.22 4.58
CA GLY A 72 -6.02 40.57 4.48
C GLY A 72 -6.59 40.53 3.06
N GLN A 73 -5.78 40.35 2.01
CA GLN A 73 -6.25 40.22 0.63
C GLN A 73 -6.56 38.75 0.31
N SER A 74 -7.78 38.49 -0.17
CA SER A 74 -8.21 37.16 -0.64
C SER A 74 -7.42 36.74 -1.89
N ILE A 75 -6.83 35.55 -1.84
CA ILE A 75 -6.06 34.95 -2.93
C ILE A 75 -6.67 33.63 -3.42
N ILE A 76 -7.40 32.91 -2.56
CA ILE A 76 -8.22 31.77 -2.91
C ILE A 76 -9.57 32.01 -2.26
N ASN A 77 -10.65 31.85 -3.03
CA ASN A 77 -12.02 31.89 -2.53
C ASN A 77 -12.85 30.92 -3.37
N GLY A 78 -13.36 29.87 -2.76
CA GLY A 78 -14.09 28.87 -3.51
C GLY A 78 -14.61 27.69 -2.70
N TYR A 79 -15.22 26.78 -3.45
CA TYR A 79 -15.89 25.58 -2.96
C TYR A 79 -15.13 24.36 -3.52
N PRO A 80 -13.95 24.00 -2.98
CA PRO A 80 -13.20 22.84 -3.44
C PRO A 80 -13.97 21.57 -3.06
N THR A 81 -14.87 21.13 -3.94
CA THR A 81 -15.66 19.92 -3.72
C THR A 81 -14.81 18.68 -4.03
N GLY A 82 -14.83 17.69 -3.12
CA GLY A 82 -14.11 16.42 -3.25
C GLY A 82 -12.58 16.53 -3.08
N GLU A 83 -11.84 15.61 -3.70
CA GLU A 83 -10.36 15.55 -3.66
C GLU A 83 -9.66 16.60 -4.54
N SER A 84 -10.38 17.63 -5.01
CA SER A 84 -9.82 18.65 -5.88
C SER A 84 -9.12 19.75 -5.07
N PHE A 85 -7.84 19.99 -5.38
CA PHE A 85 -7.09 21.10 -4.80
C PHE A 85 -7.35 22.38 -5.58
N GLN A 86 -7.58 23.48 -4.86
CA GLN A 86 -7.35 24.83 -5.38
C GLN A 86 -5.95 25.29 -5.01
N TRP A 87 -5.34 26.08 -5.90
CA TRP A 87 -4.05 26.66 -5.63
C TRP A 87 -3.94 28.10 -6.13
N TYR A 88 -3.06 28.86 -5.49
CA TYR A 88 -2.71 30.21 -5.91
C TYR A 88 -1.24 30.48 -5.64
N THR A 89 -0.63 31.27 -6.50
CA THR A 89 0.81 31.51 -6.50
C THR A 89 1.09 32.99 -6.50
N MET A 90 1.92 33.43 -5.56
CA MET A 90 2.35 34.83 -5.47
C MET A 90 3.79 34.97 -5.04
N GLY A 91 4.38 36.12 -5.33
CA GLY A 91 5.72 36.48 -4.87
C GLY A 91 5.72 36.92 -3.41
N PHE A 92 6.78 36.54 -2.71
CA PHE A 92 7.14 37.00 -1.37
C PHE A 92 8.49 37.72 -1.48
N GLU A 93 8.55 38.94 -0.97
CA GLU A 93 9.74 39.80 -1.03
C GLU A 93 10.62 39.60 0.20
N MET A 94 11.94 39.55 -0.02
CA MET A 94 12.93 39.36 1.02
C MET A 94 12.75 40.36 2.17
N GLY A 95 12.79 39.84 3.39
CA GLY A 95 12.71 40.62 4.62
C GLY A 95 11.30 41.00 5.06
N GLN A 96 10.27 40.67 4.26
CA GLN A 96 8.87 40.95 4.61
C GLN A 96 8.25 39.82 5.44
N VAL A 97 7.26 40.19 6.26
CA VAL A 97 6.41 39.26 7.02
C VAL A 97 5.00 39.33 6.46
N TYR A 98 4.44 38.18 6.11
CA TYR A 98 3.12 38.04 5.52
C TYR A 98 2.20 37.34 6.52
N GLN A 99 1.09 37.98 6.87
CA GLN A 99 0.02 37.33 7.60
C GLN A 99 -0.77 36.44 6.64
N ILE A 100 -0.85 35.16 6.94
CA ILE A 100 -1.60 34.18 6.17
C ILE A 100 -2.79 33.75 7.02
N VAL A 101 -4.00 33.85 6.45
CA VAL A 101 -5.23 33.43 7.10
C VAL A 101 -5.94 32.42 6.20
N LEU A 102 -6.22 31.23 6.72
CA LEU A 102 -7.17 30.29 6.14
C LEU A 102 -8.47 30.38 6.94
N GLU A 103 -9.57 30.60 6.25
CA GLU A 103 -10.92 30.52 6.77
C GLU A 103 -11.65 29.40 6.05
N CYS A 104 -12.40 28.59 6.78
CA CYS A 104 -13.28 27.61 6.17
C CYS A 104 -14.64 27.53 6.86
N SER A 105 -15.66 27.25 6.08
CA SER A 105 -17.01 26.92 6.55
C SER A 105 -17.34 25.47 6.19
N MET A 106 -18.07 24.80 7.08
CA MET A 106 -18.46 23.40 6.98
C MET A 106 -19.95 23.29 7.29
N GLN A 107 -20.75 23.41 6.24
CA GLN A 107 -22.20 23.32 6.27
C GLN A 107 -22.67 21.87 6.38
N TYR A 108 -21.96 20.95 5.73
CA TYR A 108 -22.28 19.52 5.72
C TYR A 108 -21.27 18.73 6.55
N GLY A 109 -21.73 17.63 7.17
CA GLY A 109 -20.83 16.71 7.89
C GLY A 109 -20.01 15.87 6.90
N GLY A 110 -18.95 15.22 7.37
CA GLY A 110 -18.09 14.38 6.52
C GLY A 110 -16.82 15.04 5.99
N GLN A 111 -16.58 16.31 6.32
CA GLN A 111 -15.61 17.15 5.61
C GLN A 111 -14.16 16.91 6.06
N GLU A 112 -13.26 17.09 5.09
CA GLU A 112 -11.81 17.15 5.27
C GLU A 112 -11.35 18.59 4.97
N ILE A 113 -10.24 19.04 5.56
CA ILE A 113 -9.60 20.31 5.20
C ILE A 113 -8.09 20.12 5.22
N GLN A 114 -7.45 20.39 4.09
CA GLN A 114 -6.01 20.36 3.97
C GLN A 114 -5.52 21.71 3.46
N PHE A 115 -4.45 22.21 4.05
CA PHE A 115 -3.82 23.44 3.61
C PHE A 115 -2.31 23.38 3.81
N THR A 116 -1.57 23.73 2.77
CA THR A 116 -0.12 23.93 2.85
C THR A 116 0.29 25.12 1.99
N MET A 117 1.35 25.80 2.40
CA MET A 117 2.03 26.80 1.59
C MET A 117 3.45 26.31 1.35
N VAL A 118 3.82 26.15 0.08
CA VAL A 118 5.14 25.69 -0.33
C VAL A 118 5.86 26.83 -1.06
N PRO A 119 6.84 27.50 -0.40
CA PRO A 119 7.75 28.40 -1.07
C PRO A 119 8.53 27.66 -2.16
N GLY A 120 8.51 28.18 -3.38
CA GLY A 120 9.22 27.68 -4.55
C GLY A 120 8.49 26.63 -5.40
N ALA A 121 7.25 26.24 -5.08
CA ALA A 121 6.62 25.04 -5.68
C ALA A 121 6.40 25.12 -7.21
N HIS A 122 5.82 26.20 -7.75
CA HIS A 122 5.62 26.32 -9.21
C HIS A 122 6.93 26.46 -9.97
N THR A 123 7.86 27.26 -9.44
CA THR A 123 9.21 27.36 -10.03
C THR A 123 9.91 26.01 -10.03
N ALA A 124 9.73 25.20 -8.98
CA ALA A 124 10.30 23.87 -8.89
C ALA A 124 9.67 22.89 -9.89
N LEU A 125 8.35 22.97 -10.18
CA LEU A 125 7.70 22.13 -11.18
C LEU A 125 8.14 22.48 -12.62
N ASP A 126 8.22 23.77 -12.96
CA ASP A 126 8.70 24.22 -14.27
C ASP A 126 10.19 23.89 -14.46
N GLU A 127 11.00 24.07 -13.43
CA GLU A 127 12.41 23.69 -13.41
C GLU A 127 12.58 22.16 -13.57
N ALA A 128 11.82 21.36 -12.80
CA ALA A 128 11.85 19.90 -12.91
C ALA A 128 11.45 19.43 -14.32
N LYS A 129 10.43 20.06 -14.92
CA LYS A 129 10.01 19.80 -16.30
C LYS A 129 11.11 20.13 -17.30
N GLU A 130 11.74 21.29 -17.17
CA GLU A 130 12.82 21.75 -18.04
C GLU A 130 14.03 20.80 -17.96
N ILE A 131 14.48 20.46 -16.75
CA ILE A 131 15.57 19.51 -16.51
C ILE A 131 15.23 18.13 -17.09
N ALA A 132 14.04 17.60 -16.77
CA ALA A 132 13.59 16.31 -17.26
C ALA A 132 13.56 16.24 -18.79
N SER A 133 13.08 17.29 -19.47
CA SER A 133 12.99 17.34 -20.93
C SER A 133 14.34 17.27 -21.65
N ARG A 134 15.43 17.65 -20.97
CA ARG A 134 16.79 17.65 -21.52
C ARG A 134 17.60 16.41 -21.17
N ALA A 135 17.15 15.63 -20.19
CA ALA A 135 17.87 14.46 -19.70
C ALA A 135 17.68 13.26 -20.63
N ASP A 136 18.71 12.42 -20.77
CA ASP A 136 18.60 11.16 -21.52
C ASP A 136 17.66 10.14 -20.83
N ALA A 137 17.60 10.20 -19.49
CA ALA A 137 16.71 9.46 -18.61
C ALA A 137 16.55 10.22 -17.28
N VAL A 138 15.46 9.97 -16.57
CA VAL A 138 15.18 10.61 -15.27
C VAL A 138 14.99 9.54 -14.20
N ILE A 139 15.60 9.75 -13.04
CA ILE A 139 15.32 9.00 -11.82
C ILE A 139 14.55 9.93 -10.89
N LEU A 140 13.25 9.70 -10.75
CA LEU A 140 12.38 10.54 -9.93
C LEU A 140 12.14 9.85 -8.59
N CYS A 141 12.79 10.35 -7.54
CA CYS A 141 12.62 9.86 -6.18
C CYS A 141 11.43 10.56 -5.50
N VAL A 142 10.46 9.77 -5.07
CA VAL A 142 9.21 10.21 -4.42
C VAL A 142 8.87 9.25 -3.27
N GLY A 143 7.95 9.64 -2.41
CA GLY A 143 7.49 8.78 -1.35
C GLY A 143 7.10 9.50 -0.06
N PHE A 144 7.19 8.72 1.01
CA PHE A 144 6.95 9.14 2.39
C PHE A 144 8.27 9.24 3.17
N ASP A 145 8.19 9.83 4.36
CA ASP A 145 9.29 10.01 5.31
C ASP A 145 8.80 9.76 6.76
N ASP A 146 9.64 10.07 7.74
CA ASP A 146 9.38 9.88 9.18
C ASP A 146 8.34 10.84 9.77
N VAL A 147 7.93 11.87 9.03
CA VAL A 147 6.80 12.73 9.39
C VAL A 147 5.49 12.08 8.96
N HIS A 148 5.48 11.40 7.82
CA HIS A 148 4.29 10.80 7.25
C HIS A 148 4.04 9.34 7.69
N GLU A 149 5.10 8.62 8.07
CA GLU A 149 5.03 7.24 8.56
C GLU A 149 5.80 7.09 9.87
N GLY A 150 5.09 6.78 10.95
CA GLY A 150 5.71 6.62 12.26
C GLY A 150 4.87 5.82 13.23
N GLU A 151 5.47 5.51 14.38
CA GLU A 151 4.75 4.86 15.47
C GLU A 151 3.66 5.80 16.02
N SER A 152 2.51 5.24 16.41
CA SER A 152 1.39 5.92 17.06
C SER A 152 0.38 6.64 16.16
N PHE A 153 0.58 6.63 14.84
CA PHE A 153 -0.40 7.17 13.89
C PHE A 153 -0.37 6.40 12.57
N ASP A 154 -1.48 6.46 11.84
CA ASP A 154 -1.63 5.83 10.54
C ASP A 154 -1.47 6.86 9.42
N ARG A 155 -0.85 6.43 8.32
CA ARG A 155 -0.56 7.30 7.18
C ARG A 155 -1.73 7.40 6.18
N SER A 156 -1.64 8.38 5.28
CA SER A 156 -2.50 8.45 4.09
C SER A 156 -2.10 7.41 3.02
N PHE A 157 -3.08 6.98 2.22
CA PHE A 157 -2.85 6.18 1.01
C PHE A 157 -2.25 7.02 -0.13
N ILE A 158 -2.54 8.32 -0.14
CA ILE A 158 -2.12 9.28 -1.16
C ILE A 158 -0.71 9.79 -0.83
N LEU A 159 0.13 9.99 -1.85
CA LEU A 159 1.45 10.63 -1.70
C LEU A 159 1.34 12.06 -1.14
N PRO A 160 2.28 12.49 -0.29
CA PRO A 160 2.25 13.83 0.29
C PRO A 160 2.65 14.93 -0.71
N GLU A 161 2.36 16.19 -0.35
CA GLU A 161 2.99 17.40 -0.90
C GLU A 161 3.03 17.51 -2.43
N ALA A 162 1.89 17.29 -3.10
CA ALA A 162 1.74 17.42 -4.56
C ALA A 162 2.68 16.52 -5.40
N GLN A 163 3.27 15.48 -4.82
CA GLN A 163 4.20 14.58 -5.53
C GLN A 163 3.53 13.87 -6.73
N ASN A 164 2.23 13.58 -6.67
CA ASN A 164 1.48 13.06 -7.83
C ASN A 164 1.55 14.01 -9.03
N THR A 165 1.43 15.32 -8.82
CA THR A 165 1.56 16.35 -9.87
C THR A 165 3.00 16.40 -10.42
N LEU A 166 4.00 16.31 -9.54
CA LEU A 166 5.40 16.23 -9.96
C LEU A 166 5.66 14.99 -10.85
N ILE A 167 5.18 13.81 -10.43
CA ILE A 167 5.33 12.56 -11.18
C ILE A 167 4.71 12.70 -12.57
N GLN A 168 3.46 13.15 -12.67
CA GLN A 168 2.79 13.34 -13.95
C GLN A 168 3.53 14.34 -14.84
N THR A 169 3.99 15.46 -14.27
CA THR A 169 4.71 16.50 -15.01
C THR A 169 6.02 15.97 -15.60
N VAL A 170 6.81 15.24 -14.80
CA VAL A 170 8.08 14.66 -15.22
C VAL A 170 7.87 13.53 -16.24
N LEU A 171 6.88 12.66 -16.03
CA LEU A 171 6.54 11.59 -16.98
C LEU A 171 6.12 12.15 -18.35
N GLN A 172 5.36 13.24 -18.37
CA GLN A 172 4.98 13.92 -19.61
C GLN A 172 6.19 14.59 -20.28
N ALA A 173 7.11 15.16 -19.51
CA ALA A 173 8.31 15.80 -20.03
C ALA A 173 9.34 14.80 -20.57
N ASN A 174 9.45 13.63 -19.94
CA ASN A 174 10.39 12.59 -20.32
C ASN A 174 9.80 11.17 -20.10
N PRO A 175 9.44 10.45 -21.18
CA PRO A 175 8.91 9.09 -21.06
C PRO A 175 9.96 8.04 -20.68
N LYS A 176 11.24 8.41 -20.51
CA LYS A 176 12.32 7.54 -19.97
C LYS A 176 12.58 7.82 -18.50
N THR A 177 11.50 7.92 -17.72
CA THR A 177 11.56 8.20 -16.28
C THR A 177 11.35 6.92 -15.48
N ALA A 178 12.27 6.60 -14.57
CA ALA A 178 12.04 5.60 -13.53
C ALA A 178 11.55 6.29 -12.25
N VAL A 179 10.40 5.88 -11.73
CA VAL A 179 9.88 6.37 -10.44
C VAL A 179 10.42 5.48 -9.32
N VAL A 180 11.14 6.07 -8.37
CA VAL A 180 11.70 5.39 -7.21
C VAL A 180 10.87 5.77 -5.99
N LEU A 181 10.23 4.79 -5.37
CA LEU A 181 9.28 4.98 -4.28
C LEU A 181 9.87 4.56 -2.94
N THR A 182 9.93 5.52 -2.02
CA THR A 182 10.23 5.30 -0.60
C THR A 182 8.93 5.26 0.19
N GLY A 183 8.76 4.25 1.05
CA GLY A 183 7.57 4.15 1.89
C GLY A 183 7.35 2.74 2.47
N GLY A 184 6.63 2.66 3.58
CA GLY A 184 6.40 1.45 4.36
C GLY A 184 5.25 0.57 3.86
N GLY A 185 4.41 1.06 2.93
CA GLY A 185 3.30 0.28 2.39
C GLY A 185 2.80 0.73 1.03
N SER A 186 1.57 0.32 0.69
CA SER A 186 0.93 0.64 -0.59
C SER A 186 0.61 2.13 -0.74
N VAL A 187 0.61 2.60 -1.98
CA VAL A 187 0.41 4.00 -2.30
C VAL A 187 -0.50 4.13 -3.51
N ASP A 188 -1.30 5.19 -3.54
CA ASP A 188 -2.09 5.51 -4.72
C ASP A 188 -1.19 5.86 -5.90
N MET A 189 -1.23 5.02 -6.93
CA MET A 189 -0.54 5.24 -8.20
C MET A 189 -1.52 5.40 -9.37
N SER A 190 -2.83 5.43 -9.10
CA SER A 190 -3.90 5.35 -10.11
C SER A 190 -3.76 6.41 -11.20
N SER A 191 -3.28 7.60 -10.83
CA SER A 191 -3.17 8.76 -11.69
C SER A 191 -1.93 8.78 -12.59
N TRP A 192 -0.96 7.87 -12.42
CA TRP A 192 0.30 7.90 -13.17
C TRP A 192 0.92 6.54 -13.51
N ILE A 193 0.52 5.43 -12.87
CA ILE A 193 1.18 4.13 -13.04
C ILE A 193 1.22 3.64 -14.49
N ASN A 194 0.15 3.88 -15.26
CA ASN A 194 0.07 3.47 -16.66
C ASN A 194 1.01 4.27 -17.58
N SER A 195 1.52 5.41 -17.12
CA SER A 195 2.48 6.25 -17.86
C SER A 195 3.93 6.01 -17.43
N ALA A 196 4.16 5.35 -16.29
CA ALA A 196 5.49 5.09 -15.78
C ALA A 196 6.11 3.85 -16.45
N PRO A 197 7.23 3.97 -17.19
CA PRO A 197 7.88 2.80 -17.81
C PRO A 197 8.58 1.90 -16.78
N ALA A 198 8.95 2.44 -15.62
CA ALA A 198 9.58 1.71 -14.53
C ALA A 198 9.20 2.30 -13.18
N VAL A 199 8.93 1.43 -12.21
CA VAL A 199 8.70 1.77 -10.82
C VAL A 199 9.55 0.84 -9.95
N LEU A 200 10.29 1.41 -9.00
CA LEU A 200 11.11 0.69 -8.05
C LEU A 200 10.71 1.04 -6.62
N GLN A 201 10.15 0.07 -5.89
CA GLN A 201 9.88 0.21 -4.46
C GLN A 201 11.16 -0.05 -3.65
N THR A 202 11.68 0.97 -2.97
CA THR A 202 12.89 0.89 -2.15
C THR A 202 12.62 0.71 -0.66
N TRP A 203 11.37 0.82 -0.22
CA TRP A 203 11.01 0.86 1.21
C TRP A 203 11.76 1.98 1.93
N TYR A 204 12.17 1.76 3.18
CA TYR A 204 13.18 2.56 3.88
C TYR A 204 14.52 1.81 3.82
N PRO A 205 15.41 2.14 2.86
CA PRO A 205 16.52 1.26 2.50
C PRO A 205 17.74 1.38 3.43
N GLY A 206 17.68 2.20 4.48
CA GLY A 206 18.75 2.40 5.44
C GLY A 206 19.97 3.14 4.88
N GLN A 207 21.08 3.11 5.64
CA GLN A 207 22.28 3.91 5.37
C GLN A 207 22.95 3.64 4.01
N GLU A 208 22.87 2.40 3.49
CA GLU A 208 23.45 2.02 2.19
C GLU A 208 22.43 2.12 1.04
N GLY A 209 21.25 2.70 1.29
CA GLY A 209 20.14 2.70 0.35
C GLY A 209 20.43 3.38 -0.97
N GLY A 210 21.18 4.48 -0.95
CA GLY A 210 21.61 5.17 -2.18
C GLY A 210 22.54 4.30 -3.04
N ALA A 211 23.47 3.59 -2.42
CA ALA A 211 24.37 2.67 -3.12
C ALA A 211 23.61 1.47 -3.70
N ALA A 212 22.69 0.88 -2.93
CA ALA A 212 21.84 -0.22 -3.37
C ALA A 212 20.95 0.20 -4.55
N LEU A 213 20.34 1.39 -4.49
CA LEU A 213 19.54 1.95 -5.57
C LEU A 213 20.37 2.10 -6.85
N ALA A 214 21.57 2.68 -6.77
CA ALA A 214 22.45 2.84 -7.92
C ALA A 214 22.81 1.49 -8.56
N GLN A 215 23.22 0.50 -7.76
CA GLN A 215 23.58 -0.84 -8.25
C GLN A 215 22.41 -1.54 -8.96
N ILE A 216 21.18 -1.35 -8.46
CA ILE A 216 19.98 -1.87 -9.12
C ILE A 216 19.75 -1.13 -10.45
N LEU A 217 19.71 0.20 -10.44
CA LEU A 217 19.44 1.00 -11.64
C LEU A 217 20.42 0.73 -12.79
N TYR A 218 21.70 0.51 -12.48
CA TYR A 218 22.73 0.16 -13.46
C TYR A 218 22.78 -1.34 -13.79
N GLY A 219 22.05 -2.18 -13.05
CA GLY A 219 21.98 -3.61 -13.27
C GLY A 219 23.20 -4.40 -12.81
N ASP A 220 24.05 -3.79 -11.96
CA ASP A 220 25.10 -4.49 -11.20
C ASP A 220 24.47 -5.51 -10.24
N VAL A 221 23.30 -5.17 -9.71
CA VAL A 221 22.43 -6.07 -8.95
C VAL A 221 21.11 -6.23 -9.69
N ASN A 222 20.76 -7.48 -10.00
CA ASN A 222 19.44 -7.81 -10.56
C ASN A 222 18.38 -7.78 -9.44
N PRO A 223 17.29 -6.98 -9.55
CA PRO A 223 16.25 -6.92 -8.54
C PRO A 223 15.61 -8.30 -8.34
N SER A 224 15.44 -8.67 -7.07
CA SER A 224 14.96 -9.99 -6.67
C SER A 224 14.09 -9.98 -5.40
N GLY A 225 13.63 -8.79 -5.00
CA GLY A 225 12.63 -8.62 -3.95
C GLY A 225 11.24 -9.01 -4.46
N LYS A 226 10.39 -9.50 -3.57
CA LYS A 226 8.97 -9.76 -3.83
C LYS A 226 8.14 -9.05 -2.77
N LEU A 227 6.98 -8.50 -3.15
CA LEU A 227 6.12 -7.77 -2.23
C LEU A 227 5.61 -8.68 -1.10
N PRO A 228 5.80 -8.30 0.17
CA PRO A 228 5.26 -9.03 1.32
C PRO A 228 3.78 -8.71 1.59
N VAL A 229 3.21 -7.76 0.83
CA VAL A 229 1.82 -7.27 0.95
C VAL A 229 1.21 -7.12 -0.45
N SER A 230 -0.11 -7.04 -0.53
CA SER A 230 -0.78 -6.60 -1.77
C SER A 230 -0.79 -5.09 -1.81
N PHE A 231 -0.50 -4.47 -2.96
CA PHE A 231 -0.75 -3.04 -3.19
C PHE A 231 -2.08 -2.88 -3.91
N GLU A 232 -2.99 -2.15 -3.28
CA GLU A 232 -4.34 -1.92 -3.77
C GLU A 232 -4.36 -1.01 -4.99
N ALA A 233 -5.34 -1.20 -5.87
CA ALA A 233 -5.59 -0.28 -6.98
C ALA A 233 -6.32 0.99 -6.50
N SER A 234 -7.17 0.85 -5.48
CA SER A 234 -7.84 1.93 -4.77
C SER A 234 -7.92 1.56 -3.28
N ILE A 235 -7.92 2.57 -2.41
CA ILE A 235 -8.12 2.36 -0.96
C ILE A 235 -9.44 1.66 -0.64
N ASP A 236 -10.47 1.86 -1.47
CA ASP A 236 -11.79 1.26 -1.30
C ASP A 236 -11.80 -0.25 -1.56
N ASP A 237 -10.77 -0.77 -2.23
CA ASP A 237 -10.64 -2.20 -2.53
C ASP A 237 -9.98 -2.98 -1.39
N ASN A 238 -9.43 -2.29 -0.38
CA ASN A 238 -8.88 -2.94 0.79
C ASN A 238 -10.00 -3.65 1.60
N PRO A 239 -9.78 -4.90 2.08
CA PRO A 239 -10.78 -5.65 2.85
C PRO A 239 -11.34 -4.89 4.07
N THR A 240 -10.56 -4.01 4.69
CA THR A 240 -11.02 -3.23 5.85
C THR A 240 -11.90 -2.05 5.47
N SER A 241 -11.94 -1.64 4.19
CA SER A 241 -12.70 -0.48 3.73
C SER A 241 -14.21 -0.77 3.64
N ILE A 242 -14.60 -2.00 3.30
CA ILE A 242 -16.01 -2.39 3.12
C ILE A 242 -16.85 -2.17 4.39
N ASN A 243 -16.34 -2.62 5.53
CA ASN A 243 -17.02 -2.51 6.81
C ASN A 243 -16.44 -1.39 7.68
N LYS A 244 -15.63 -0.50 7.10
CA LYS A 244 -14.91 0.57 7.81
C LYS A 244 -14.18 0.06 9.07
N SER A 245 -13.60 -1.13 8.96
CA SER A 245 -13.01 -1.91 10.06
C SER A 245 -11.55 -1.58 10.33
N TYR A 246 -11.04 -0.51 9.74
CA TYR A 246 -9.68 -0.04 9.97
C TYR A 246 -9.58 0.85 11.22
N TYR A 247 -10.62 1.63 11.51
CA TYR A 247 -10.66 2.55 12.65
C TYR A 247 -11.85 2.29 13.57
N ASP A 248 -11.72 2.70 14.82
CA ASP A 248 -12.86 2.83 15.72
C ASP A 248 -13.76 3.99 15.24
N THR A 249 -14.87 3.63 14.63
CA THR A 249 -15.82 4.59 14.04
C THR A 249 -16.85 5.12 15.05
N ASN A 250 -16.95 4.55 16.26
CA ASN A 250 -17.97 4.91 17.25
C ASN A 250 -17.39 5.35 18.61
N GLY A 251 -16.07 5.42 18.73
CA GLY A 251 -15.36 5.95 19.90
C GLY A 251 -15.34 5.00 21.11
N ASN A 252 -15.68 3.72 20.93
CA ASN A 252 -15.75 2.74 22.01
C ASN A 252 -14.41 2.02 22.30
N LYS A 253 -13.34 2.41 21.59
CA LYS A 253 -11.99 1.83 21.61
C LYS A 253 -11.94 0.36 21.19
N LYS A 254 -12.79 -0.04 20.24
CA LYS A 254 -12.80 -1.39 19.66
C LYS A 254 -12.79 -1.32 18.14
N VAL A 255 -12.07 -2.26 17.55
CA VAL A 255 -12.04 -2.48 16.10
C VAL A 255 -12.39 -3.95 15.88
N GLU A 256 -13.48 -4.21 15.15
CA GLU A 256 -13.92 -5.57 14.82
C GLU A 256 -13.36 -5.98 13.46
N TYR A 257 -12.65 -7.11 13.41
CA TYR A 257 -11.99 -7.59 12.20
C TYR A 257 -12.98 -8.37 11.33
N HIS A 258 -13.88 -7.64 10.66
CA HIS A 258 -14.96 -8.22 9.86
C HIS A 258 -14.46 -9.01 8.64
N GLU A 259 -13.26 -8.70 8.16
CA GLU A 259 -12.59 -9.43 7.08
C GLU A 259 -12.08 -10.82 7.50
N ARG A 260 -12.02 -11.11 8.81
CA ARG A 260 -11.64 -12.42 9.36
C ARG A 260 -10.29 -12.90 8.80
N LEU A 261 -10.27 -14.04 8.10
CA LEU A 261 -9.06 -14.60 7.49
C LEU A 261 -8.70 -13.95 6.15
N TYR A 262 -9.57 -13.10 5.62
CA TYR A 262 -9.47 -12.51 4.29
C TYR A 262 -8.74 -11.17 4.37
N THR A 263 -7.48 -11.22 4.78
CA THR A 263 -6.55 -10.08 4.74
C THR A 263 -5.56 -10.23 3.58
N GLY A 264 -5.18 -9.11 2.96
CA GLY A 264 -4.22 -9.07 1.84
C GLY A 264 -4.64 -9.99 0.69
N TYR A 265 -3.71 -10.77 0.13
CA TYR A 265 -3.99 -11.64 -1.02
C TYR A 265 -5.09 -12.69 -0.78
N ARG A 266 -5.36 -13.07 0.48
CA ARG A 266 -6.43 -14.03 0.79
C ARG A 266 -7.79 -13.46 0.40
N TYR A 267 -7.98 -12.15 0.57
CA TYR A 267 -9.17 -11.43 0.15
C TYR A 267 -9.33 -11.46 -1.37
N TYR A 268 -8.36 -10.93 -2.11
CA TYR A 268 -8.42 -10.79 -3.58
C TYR A 268 -8.48 -12.12 -4.35
N THR A 269 -7.98 -13.20 -3.74
CA THR A 269 -8.01 -14.54 -4.36
C THR A 269 -9.27 -15.33 -4.01
N THR A 270 -9.98 -14.96 -2.95
CA THR A 270 -11.11 -15.74 -2.40
C THR A 270 -12.45 -15.01 -2.51
N VAL A 271 -12.51 -13.79 -1.99
CA VAL A 271 -13.74 -13.00 -1.81
C VAL A 271 -13.98 -12.11 -3.04
N GLU A 272 -13.08 -11.18 -3.31
CA GLU A 272 -13.23 -10.19 -4.38
C GLU A 272 -12.31 -10.52 -5.56
N LYS A 273 -12.80 -11.39 -6.45
CA LYS A 273 -12.02 -11.84 -7.62
C LYS A 273 -12.08 -10.85 -8.78
N SER A 274 -13.05 -9.94 -8.79
CA SER A 274 -13.24 -9.00 -9.90
C SER A 274 -12.34 -7.76 -9.78
N LYS A 275 -11.92 -7.41 -8.56
CA LYS A 275 -10.97 -6.32 -8.30
C LYS A 275 -9.61 -6.88 -7.91
N GLN A 276 -8.68 -6.89 -8.84
CA GLN A 276 -7.31 -7.34 -8.59
C GLN A 276 -6.47 -6.20 -8.01
N PRO A 277 -5.56 -6.50 -7.07
CA PRO A 277 -4.62 -5.49 -6.57
C PRO A 277 -3.74 -4.98 -7.71
N LEU A 278 -3.31 -3.72 -7.62
CA LEU A 278 -2.38 -3.13 -8.58
C LEU A 278 -1.09 -3.95 -8.66
N PHE A 279 -0.57 -4.36 -7.50
CA PHE A 279 0.50 -5.35 -7.42
C PHE A 279 0.13 -6.45 -6.40
N PRO A 280 0.06 -7.73 -6.81
CA PRO A 280 -0.33 -8.82 -5.91
C PRO A 280 0.79 -9.20 -4.94
N PHE A 281 0.42 -9.85 -3.83
CA PHE A 281 1.39 -10.47 -2.93
C PHE A 281 2.37 -11.37 -3.66
N GLY A 282 3.65 -11.27 -3.27
CA GLY A 282 4.73 -12.00 -3.90
C GLY A 282 5.11 -11.48 -5.29
N HIS A 283 4.55 -10.37 -5.78
CA HIS A 283 4.96 -9.75 -7.04
C HIS A 283 6.36 -9.15 -6.93
N GLY A 284 7.14 -9.25 -7.99
CA GLY A 284 8.43 -8.58 -8.12
C GLY A 284 9.11 -9.02 -9.41
N LEU A 285 9.54 -8.03 -10.19
CA LEU A 285 10.18 -8.23 -11.49
C LEU A 285 11.68 -8.50 -11.33
N SER A 286 12.31 -8.89 -12.43
CA SER A 286 13.75 -9.14 -12.56
C SER A 286 14.22 -8.64 -13.93
N TYR A 287 15.51 -8.36 -14.07
CA TYR A 287 16.15 -8.12 -15.38
C TYR A 287 16.39 -9.40 -16.19
N THR A 288 15.98 -10.56 -15.66
CA THR A 288 15.93 -11.84 -16.37
C THR A 288 14.56 -12.49 -16.21
N GLN A 289 14.34 -13.62 -16.89
CA GLN A 289 13.08 -14.36 -16.86
C GLN A 289 13.29 -15.77 -16.35
N PHE A 290 12.33 -16.29 -15.58
CA PHE A 290 12.38 -17.62 -15.00
C PHE A 290 11.21 -18.48 -15.45
N ALA A 291 11.52 -19.72 -15.82
CA ALA A 291 10.54 -20.77 -16.12
C ALA A 291 10.49 -21.81 -15.01
N TYR A 292 9.31 -22.40 -14.83
CA TYR A 292 9.01 -23.40 -13.81
C TYR A 292 8.52 -24.67 -14.50
N SER A 293 9.07 -25.83 -14.13
CA SER A 293 8.69 -27.13 -14.71
C SER A 293 8.81 -28.29 -13.72
N ASP A 294 8.34 -29.47 -14.14
CA ASP A 294 8.64 -30.77 -13.50
C ASP A 294 8.29 -30.86 -12.01
N ILE A 295 7.08 -30.38 -11.64
CA ILE A 295 6.56 -30.53 -10.28
C ILE A 295 6.34 -32.00 -9.93
N GLU A 296 6.82 -32.37 -8.76
CA GLU A 296 6.71 -33.70 -8.19
C GLU A 296 6.39 -33.59 -6.71
N VAL A 297 5.50 -34.44 -6.22
CA VAL A 297 5.13 -34.52 -4.81
C VAL A 297 5.42 -35.94 -4.33
N VAL A 298 6.35 -36.06 -3.39
CA VAL A 298 6.76 -37.34 -2.80
C VAL A 298 6.39 -37.37 -1.33
N ARG A 299 5.84 -38.48 -0.87
CA ARG A 299 5.63 -38.70 0.57
C ARG A 299 6.94 -39.09 1.23
N LEU A 300 7.34 -38.35 2.26
CA LEU A 300 8.57 -38.60 3.00
C LEU A 300 8.41 -39.69 4.07
N ASP A 301 7.20 -39.84 4.59
CA ASP A 301 6.88 -40.79 5.65
C ASP A 301 5.66 -41.63 5.25
N PRO A 302 5.79 -42.94 5.01
CA PRO A 302 4.66 -43.80 4.67
C PRO A 302 3.54 -43.81 5.71
N GLN A 303 3.86 -43.53 6.98
CA GLN A 303 2.92 -43.54 8.10
C GLN A 303 2.25 -42.17 8.33
N ASP A 304 2.88 -41.09 7.87
CA ASP A 304 2.35 -39.73 7.98
C ASP A 304 2.01 -39.19 6.58
N PRO A 305 0.73 -39.21 6.19
CA PRO A 305 0.34 -38.74 4.86
C PRO A 305 0.56 -37.23 4.65
N THR A 306 0.81 -36.47 5.72
CA THR A 306 1.01 -35.01 5.66
C THR A 306 2.47 -34.63 5.44
N LYS A 307 3.43 -35.54 5.64
CA LYS A 307 4.85 -35.28 5.37
C LYS A 307 5.17 -35.46 3.90
N LEU A 308 5.24 -34.34 3.18
CA LEU A 308 5.46 -34.31 1.75
C LEU A 308 6.69 -33.49 1.40
N LYS A 309 7.37 -33.89 0.34
CA LYS A 309 8.39 -33.10 -0.34
C LYS A 309 7.88 -32.72 -1.72
N VAL A 310 7.76 -31.42 -1.96
CA VAL A 310 7.37 -30.85 -3.24
C VAL A 310 8.64 -30.38 -3.94
N SER A 311 8.97 -31.00 -5.07
CA SER A 311 10.16 -30.67 -5.86
C SER A 311 9.79 -30.17 -7.24
N PHE A 312 10.52 -29.20 -7.77
CA PHE A 312 10.27 -28.63 -9.10
C PHE A 312 11.55 -27.98 -9.63
N THR A 313 11.61 -27.74 -10.93
CA THR A 313 12.75 -27.12 -11.60
C THR A 313 12.46 -25.65 -11.84
N ILE A 314 13.43 -24.79 -11.53
CA ILE A 314 13.45 -23.37 -11.91
C ILE A 314 14.60 -23.18 -12.88
N LYS A 315 14.33 -22.55 -14.03
CA LYS A 315 15.34 -22.21 -15.04
C LYS A 315 15.38 -20.71 -15.27
N ASN A 316 16.58 -20.13 -15.25
CA ASN A 316 16.81 -18.79 -15.75
C ASN A 316 16.91 -18.84 -17.28
N GLU A 317 15.92 -18.33 -17.98
CA GLU A 317 15.84 -18.35 -19.45
C GLU A 317 16.35 -17.08 -20.11
N GLY A 318 16.68 -16.05 -19.32
CA GLY A 318 17.20 -14.80 -19.86
C GLY A 318 18.72 -14.76 -19.94
N ALA A 319 19.22 -13.58 -20.28
CA ALA A 319 20.64 -13.32 -20.56
C ALA A 319 21.41 -12.77 -19.35
N ARG A 320 20.78 -12.64 -18.19
CA ARG A 320 21.38 -12.09 -16.97
C ARG A 320 21.25 -13.07 -15.83
N ASP A 321 22.29 -13.13 -15.00
CA ASP A 321 22.21 -13.79 -13.71
C ASP A 321 21.14 -13.13 -12.85
N GLY A 322 20.46 -13.91 -12.02
CA GLY A 322 19.39 -13.38 -11.18
C GLY A 322 18.93 -14.36 -10.12
N SER A 323 18.24 -13.81 -9.12
CA SER A 323 17.59 -14.60 -8.09
C SER A 323 16.08 -14.65 -8.31
N GLU A 324 15.49 -15.82 -8.10
CA GLU A 324 14.05 -16.04 -8.12
C GLU A 324 13.56 -16.55 -6.76
N VAL A 325 12.37 -16.10 -6.35
CA VAL A 325 11.67 -16.60 -5.16
C VAL A 325 10.47 -17.42 -5.60
N ALA A 326 10.60 -18.73 -5.53
CA ALA A 326 9.51 -19.65 -5.79
C ALA A 326 8.61 -19.77 -4.56
N GLN A 327 7.30 -19.61 -4.76
CA GLN A 327 6.30 -19.61 -3.70
C GLN A 327 5.38 -20.82 -3.85
N LEU A 328 5.15 -21.54 -2.76
CA LEU A 328 4.30 -22.72 -2.68
C LEU A 328 3.03 -22.39 -1.91
N TYR A 329 1.90 -22.57 -2.58
CA TYR A 329 0.57 -22.37 -2.00
C TYR A 329 -0.22 -23.67 -1.97
N ILE A 330 -1.15 -23.79 -1.03
CA ILE A 330 -2.11 -24.89 -1.01
C ILE A 330 -3.55 -24.38 -1.13
N ASN A 331 -4.42 -25.22 -1.69
CA ASN A 331 -5.87 -25.07 -1.68
C ASN A 331 -6.51 -26.41 -1.34
N GLN A 332 -7.47 -26.44 -0.44
CA GLN A 332 -8.31 -27.61 -0.23
C GLN A 332 -9.52 -27.55 -1.16
N GLU A 333 -9.62 -28.50 -2.09
CA GLU A 333 -10.74 -28.56 -3.03
C GLU A 333 -11.92 -29.36 -2.46
N ARG A 334 -13.13 -28.86 -2.75
CA ARG A 334 -14.45 -29.42 -2.39
C ARG A 334 -14.72 -29.46 -0.88
N LEU A 335 -15.78 -28.75 -0.48
CA LEU A 335 -16.44 -28.80 0.84
C LEU A 335 -15.48 -28.91 2.03
N PRO A 336 -14.56 -27.95 2.24
CA PRO A 336 -13.86 -27.87 3.52
C PRO A 336 -14.90 -27.76 4.65
N ASN A 337 -14.65 -28.41 5.80
CA ASN A 337 -15.58 -28.32 6.94
C ASN A 337 -15.65 -26.91 7.54
N VAL A 338 -14.69 -26.05 7.16
CA VAL A 338 -14.58 -24.67 7.59
C VAL A 338 -14.34 -23.73 6.42
N ASP A 339 -14.72 -22.48 6.61
CA ASP A 339 -14.41 -21.39 5.69
C ASP A 339 -12.90 -21.10 5.66
N ARG A 340 -12.29 -21.02 4.47
CA ARG A 340 -10.83 -20.90 4.29
C ARG A 340 -10.47 -20.07 3.06
N PRO A 341 -9.31 -19.39 3.08
CA PRO A 341 -8.73 -18.78 1.89
C PRO A 341 -8.57 -19.79 0.75
N ARG A 342 -8.81 -19.32 -0.49
CA ARG A 342 -8.61 -20.12 -1.70
C ARG A 342 -7.18 -20.62 -1.79
N ILE A 343 -6.19 -19.75 -1.57
CA ILE A 343 -4.79 -20.16 -1.54
C ILE A 343 -4.14 -19.67 -0.24
N GLU A 344 -3.24 -20.47 0.29
CA GLU A 344 -2.45 -20.13 1.48
C GLU A 344 -0.98 -20.45 1.22
N LEU A 345 -0.08 -19.47 1.35
CA LEU A 345 1.37 -19.67 1.26
C LEU A 345 1.82 -20.61 2.38
N LYS A 346 2.53 -21.70 2.04
CA LYS A 346 3.07 -22.68 3.01
C LYS A 346 4.59 -22.86 2.94
N GLY A 347 5.22 -22.34 1.91
CA GLY A 347 6.67 -22.31 1.82
C GLY A 347 7.13 -21.43 0.68
N PHE A 348 8.37 -20.98 0.75
CA PHE A 348 9.04 -20.32 -0.35
C PHE A 348 10.54 -20.61 -0.28
N THR A 349 11.22 -20.55 -1.42
CA THR A 349 12.68 -20.66 -1.48
C THR A 349 13.23 -19.66 -2.48
N LYS A 350 14.40 -19.11 -2.19
CA LYS A 350 15.12 -18.21 -3.08
C LYS A 350 16.31 -18.94 -3.68
N VAL A 351 16.44 -18.90 -5.00
CA VAL A 351 17.59 -19.46 -5.71
C VAL A 351 18.24 -18.41 -6.58
N GLN A 352 19.57 -18.41 -6.57
CA GLN A 352 20.38 -17.63 -7.51
C GLN A 352 20.77 -18.54 -8.68
N LEU A 353 20.51 -18.09 -9.89
CA LEU A 353 20.79 -18.84 -11.12
C LEU A 353 21.54 -17.96 -12.11
N LYS A 354 22.61 -18.51 -12.68
CA LYS A 354 23.27 -17.91 -13.84
C LYS A 354 22.35 -17.91 -15.05
N ALA A 355 22.64 -17.05 -16.03
CA ALA A 355 21.94 -17.08 -17.32
C ALA A 355 21.96 -18.50 -17.93
N GLY A 356 20.78 -19.03 -18.29
CA GLY A 356 20.61 -20.38 -18.84
C GLY A 356 20.64 -21.53 -17.82
N GLU A 357 20.99 -21.28 -16.56
CA GLU A 357 21.07 -22.30 -15.52
C GLU A 357 19.68 -22.78 -15.08
N ALA A 358 19.58 -24.07 -14.77
CA ALA A 358 18.40 -24.67 -14.17
C ALA A 358 18.77 -25.39 -12.87
N GLN A 359 17.94 -25.22 -11.85
CA GLN A 359 18.10 -25.89 -10.56
C GLN A 359 16.79 -26.56 -10.15
N ARG A 360 16.88 -27.82 -9.69
CA ARG A 360 15.79 -28.50 -9.00
C ARG A 360 15.80 -28.10 -7.53
N VAL A 361 14.68 -27.57 -7.05
CA VAL A 361 14.48 -27.14 -5.66
C VAL A 361 13.42 -27.99 -4.99
N SER A 362 13.41 -28.00 -3.66
CA SER A 362 12.42 -28.71 -2.87
C SER A 362 11.95 -27.91 -1.68
N LEU A 363 10.67 -28.04 -1.36
CA LEU A 363 10.02 -27.52 -0.15
C LEU A 363 9.29 -28.66 0.55
N GLU A 364 9.32 -28.68 1.87
CA GLU A 364 8.64 -29.68 2.68
C GLU A 364 7.31 -29.13 3.21
N LEU A 365 6.31 -30.00 3.24
CA LEU A 365 5.02 -29.77 3.88
C LEU A 365 4.83 -30.79 5.00
N ASP A 366 4.11 -30.37 6.02
CA ASP A 366 3.83 -31.12 7.23
C ASP A 366 2.34 -30.97 7.63
N GLN A 367 1.94 -31.59 8.75
CA GLN A 367 0.57 -31.49 9.24
C GLN A 367 0.11 -30.04 9.42
N ARG A 368 1.01 -29.15 9.88
CA ARG A 368 0.70 -27.74 10.10
C ARG A 368 0.33 -27.04 8.81
N SER A 369 0.97 -27.42 7.71
CA SER A 369 0.74 -26.86 6.38
C SER A 369 -0.72 -26.99 5.95
N PHE A 370 -1.37 -28.11 6.26
CA PHE A 370 -2.77 -28.39 5.89
C PHE A 370 -3.78 -27.94 6.94
N SER A 371 -3.32 -27.59 8.14
CA SER A 371 -4.20 -27.36 9.28
C SER A 371 -4.91 -26.00 9.27
N TYR A 372 -6.11 -25.95 9.84
CA TYR A 372 -6.83 -24.77 10.28
C TYR A 372 -7.04 -24.81 11.80
N TYR A 373 -7.33 -23.67 12.42
CA TYR A 373 -7.59 -23.61 13.86
C TYR A 373 -9.07 -23.89 14.13
N ASP A 374 -9.38 -25.00 14.80
CA ASP A 374 -10.74 -25.33 15.16
C ASP A 374 -11.13 -24.65 16.47
N ILE A 375 -12.01 -23.66 16.37
CA ILE A 375 -12.50 -22.87 17.51
C ILE A 375 -13.30 -23.70 18.51
N ALA A 376 -13.92 -24.82 18.09
CA ALA A 376 -14.72 -25.64 19.00
C ALA A 376 -13.84 -26.46 19.95
N THR A 377 -12.64 -26.86 19.49
CA THR A 377 -11.74 -27.71 20.26
C THR A 377 -10.43 -27.04 20.67
N HIS A 378 -10.21 -25.79 20.26
CA HIS A 378 -8.99 -25.02 20.50
C HIS A 378 -7.71 -25.74 20.02
N GLN A 379 -7.79 -26.40 18.87
CA GLN A 379 -6.71 -27.23 18.33
C GLN A 379 -6.52 -27.02 16.83
N TRP A 380 -5.29 -27.23 16.36
CA TRP A 380 -5.00 -27.31 14.94
C TRP A 380 -5.44 -28.66 14.38
N LYS A 381 -6.27 -28.63 13.35
CA LYS A 381 -6.78 -29.81 12.66
C LYS A 381 -6.65 -29.64 11.16
N TYR A 382 -6.50 -30.74 10.45
CA TYR A 382 -6.66 -30.76 9.00
C TYR A 382 -7.77 -31.76 8.66
N ASP A 383 -8.54 -31.42 7.63
CA ASP A 383 -9.52 -32.34 7.08
C ASP A 383 -8.86 -33.22 6.02
N PRO A 384 -9.22 -34.51 5.95
CA PRO A 384 -8.86 -35.32 4.80
C PRO A 384 -9.52 -34.79 3.54
N GLY A 385 -8.89 -34.99 2.39
CA GLY A 385 -9.43 -34.50 1.13
C GLY A 385 -8.38 -34.28 0.05
N LEU A 386 -8.84 -33.72 -1.06
CA LEU A 386 -7.99 -33.33 -2.17
C LEU A 386 -7.41 -31.94 -1.89
N PHE A 387 -6.09 -31.84 -1.89
CA PHE A 387 -5.34 -30.60 -1.86
C PHE A 387 -4.68 -30.35 -3.20
N LYS A 388 -4.86 -29.15 -3.74
CA LYS A 388 -4.04 -28.62 -4.82
C LYS A 388 -2.83 -27.93 -4.22
N ILE A 389 -1.66 -28.30 -4.72
CA ILE A 389 -0.39 -27.66 -4.42
C ILE A 389 -0.02 -26.84 -5.65
N PHE A 390 0.13 -25.54 -5.46
CA PHE A 390 0.52 -24.60 -6.50
C PHE A 390 1.93 -24.09 -6.27
N VAL A 391 2.68 -23.92 -7.34
CA VAL A 391 4.00 -23.26 -7.30
C VAL A 391 4.08 -22.20 -8.38
N GLY A 392 4.60 -21.04 -8.03
CA GLY A 392 4.89 -19.98 -8.99
C GLY A 392 5.56 -18.76 -8.37
N PRO A 393 5.82 -17.71 -9.17
CA PRO A 393 6.57 -16.53 -8.73
C PRO A 393 5.76 -15.51 -7.92
N SER A 394 4.42 -15.61 -7.86
CA SER A 394 3.56 -14.70 -7.07
C SER A 394 2.18 -15.32 -6.81
N SER A 395 1.38 -14.73 -5.92
CA SER A 395 0.01 -15.20 -5.65
C SER A 395 -0.92 -15.12 -6.86
N ALA A 396 -0.59 -14.28 -7.85
CA ALA A 396 -1.37 -14.11 -9.08
C ALA A 396 -0.87 -14.98 -10.26
N LYS A 397 0.34 -15.56 -10.14
CA LYS A 397 0.95 -16.38 -11.20
C LYS A 397 1.37 -17.72 -10.61
N LEU A 398 0.46 -18.69 -10.67
CA LEU A 398 0.65 -20.06 -10.18
C LEU A 398 0.88 -21.00 -11.38
N THR A 399 2.13 -21.17 -11.76
CA THR A 399 2.54 -21.85 -13.00
C THR A 399 2.43 -23.37 -12.96
N LEU A 400 2.70 -23.97 -11.80
CA LEU A 400 2.66 -25.42 -11.62
C LEU A 400 1.54 -25.79 -10.67
N VAL A 401 0.91 -26.94 -10.92
CA VAL A 401 -0.11 -27.52 -10.06
C VAL A 401 0.12 -29.02 -9.89
N ALA A 402 -0.01 -29.50 -8.67
CA ALA A 402 -0.05 -30.92 -8.34
C ALA A 402 -1.25 -31.21 -7.43
N ASN A 403 -1.79 -32.41 -7.54
CA ASN A 403 -2.91 -32.89 -6.72
C ASN A 403 -2.40 -33.87 -5.68
N GLN A 404 -2.75 -33.66 -4.41
CA GLN A 404 -2.43 -34.58 -3.33
C GLN A 404 -3.69 -34.93 -2.54
N ILE A 405 -3.94 -36.23 -2.35
CA ILE A 405 -5.00 -36.71 -1.48
C ILE A 405 -4.42 -36.98 -0.09
N LEU A 406 -5.02 -36.37 0.94
CA LEU A 406 -4.78 -36.72 2.34
C LEU A 406 -5.92 -37.63 2.82
N PRO A 407 -5.63 -38.88 3.23
CA PRO A 407 -6.66 -39.80 3.70
C PRO A 407 -7.17 -39.39 5.08
N ALA A 408 -8.40 -39.83 5.40
CA ALA A 408 -8.90 -39.77 6.78
C ALA A 408 -7.94 -40.54 7.69
N LYS A 409 -7.65 -40.00 8.89
CA LYS A 409 -6.93 -40.78 9.90
C LYS A 409 -7.71 -42.06 10.14
N GLN A 410 -7.10 -43.21 9.88
CA GLN A 410 -7.67 -44.49 10.30
C GLN A 410 -7.78 -44.43 11.81
N GLN A 411 -9.01 -44.35 12.34
CA GLN A 411 -9.22 -44.67 13.75
C GLN A 411 -8.76 -46.12 13.90
N GLY A 412 -7.77 -46.35 14.77
CA GLY A 412 -7.18 -47.67 14.98
C GLY A 412 -8.25 -48.69 15.37
N GLY A 413 -8.80 -49.37 14.37
CA GLY A 413 -9.56 -50.59 14.57
C GLY A 413 -8.58 -51.66 15.00
N GLN A 414 -8.77 -52.21 16.20
CA GLN A 414 -8.19 -53.50 16.54
C GLN A 414 -8.50 -54.46 15.40
N GLN A 415 -7.47 -54.88 14.66
CA GLN A 415 -7.53 -56.12 13.89
C GLN A 415 -7.68 -57.25 14.90
N ASN A 416 -8.92 -57.62 15.21
CA ASN A 416 -9.19 -58.94 15.75
C ASN A 416 -8.87 -59.94 14.64
N CYS A 417 -7.65 -60.47 14.71
CA CYS A 417 -7.22 -61.63 13.97
C CYS A 417 -8.07 -62.82 14.45
N ILE A 418 -9.20 -63.08 13.78
CA ILE A 418 -9.91 -64.36 13.94
C ILE A 418 -9.20 -65.33 13.00
N ILE A 419 -8.35 -66.16 13.58
CA ILE A 419 -7.85 -67.38 12.96
C ILE A 419 -9.03 -68.34 12.87
N SER A 420 -9.33 -68.81 11.65
CA SER A 420 -10.11 -70.03 11.40
C SER A 420 -9.30 -70.96 10.53
#